data_AF-C0PN20-F1
#
_entry.id   AF-C0PN20-F1
#
_cell.length_a   1.000
_cell.length_b   1.000
_cell.length_c   1.000
_cell.angle_alpha   90.00
_cell.angle_beta   90.00
_cell.angle_gamma   90.00
#
_symmetry.space_group_name_H-M   'P 1'
#
loop_
_entity.id
_entity.type
_entity.pdbx_description
1 polymer ?
#
loop_
_entity_poly.entity_id
_entity_poly.type
_entity_poly.pdbx_seq_one_letter_code
_entity_poly.pdbx_strand_id
1 'polypeptide(L)'
;MRNTCFRRYFSGAELKKIKLQYANFSLFGPGFNSFDSLEDRSYMEPKMWWGIHGHSAPELKKLALKLLGQPASSSCAERNWSTYGLIHSSLRNRLNPGRAEDLVFTHQNSRLLSRKSDEYRCGPLAMWDVGADTFEADFEGGADFLEQADRYWMSHNLKKDCLKILRHWV
;
A
#
# COMPACT_ATOMS: atom_id res chain seq x y z
N MET A 1 10.11 -23.14 -5.27
CA MET A 1 9.49 -21.97 -4.60
C MET A 1 8.61 -21.13 -5.52
N ARG A 2 9.09 -20.46 -6.60
CA ARG A 2 8.25 -19.57 -7.45
C ARG A 2 7.03 -20.25 -8.09
N ASN A 3 7.19 -21.47 -8.59
CA ASN A 3 6.09 -22.27 -9.14
C ASN A 3 5.01 -22.62 -8.10
N THR A 4 5.39 -22.72 -6.83
CA THR A 4 4.47 -22.99 -5.71
C THR A 4 3.64 -21.74 -5.41
N CYS A 5 4.25 -20.55 -5.45
CA CYS A 5 3.54 -19.28 -5.28
C CYS A 5 2.49 -19.07 -6.37
N PHE A 6 2.83 -19.27 -7.65
CA PHE A 6 1.84 -19.10 -8.73
C PHE A 6 0.65 -20.04 -8.60
N ARG A 7 0.86 -21.29 -8.15
CA ARG A 7 -0.25 -22.24 -7.91
C ARG A 7 -1.15 -21.83 -6.74
N ARG A 8 -0.67 -21.00 -5.81
CA ARG A 8 -1.46 -20.50 -4.68
C ARG A 8 -2.43 -19.39 -5.10
N TYR A 9 -2.04 -18.57 -6.08
CA TYR A 9 -2.80 -17.39 -6.51
C TYR A 9 -3.56 -17.59 -7.83
N PHE A 10 -3.14 -18.53 -8.68
CA PHE A 10 -3.73 -18.75 -10.02
C PHE A 10 -4.04 -20.22 -10.26
N SER A 11 -5.10 -20.47 -11.03
CA SER A 11 -5.53 -21.82 -11.42
C SER A 11 -5.80 -21.90 -12.93
N GLY A 12 -5.93 -23.14 -13.45
CA GLY A 12 -6.37 -23.40 -14.83
C GLY A 12 -5.54 -22.70 -15.91
N ALA A 13 -6.23 -21.97 -16.80
CA ALA A 13 -5.64 -21.31 -17.96
C ALA A 13 -4.77 -20.09 -17.59
N GLU A 14 -5.13 -19.37 -16.52
CA GLU A 14 -4.38 -18.20 -16.04
C GLU A 14 -3.00 -18.60 -15.51
N LEU A 15 -2.93 -19.71 -14.78
CA LEU A 15 -1.67 -20.27 -14.28
C LEU A 15 -0.71 -20.61 -15.43
N LYS A 16 -1.22 -21.14 -16.55
CA LYS A 16 -0.39 -21.43 -17.73
C LYS A 16 0.13 -20.15 -18.37
N LYS A 17 -0.74 -19.15 -18.55
CA LYS A 17 -0.38 -17.84 -19.12
C LYS A 17 0.69 -17.13 -18.30
N ILE A 18 0.53 -17.07 -16.97
CA ILE A 18 1.46 -16.33 -16.11
C ILE A 18 2.83 -16.98 -16.04
N LYS A 19 2.88 -18.32 -16.06
CA LYS A 19 4.15 -19.06 -16.12
C LYS A 19 4.88 -18.82 -17.42
N LEU A 20 4.16 -18.80 -18.55
CA LEU A 20 4.76 -18.53 -19.86
C LEU A 20 5.30 -17.09 -19.93
N GLN A 21 4.48 -16.12 -19.52
CA GLN A 21 4.91 -14.71 -19.45
C GLN A 21 6.14 -14.53 -18.55
N TYR A 22 6.15 -15.20 -17.40
CA TYR A 22 7.29 -15.18 -16.49
C TYR A 22 8.54 -15.82 -17.10
N ALA A 23 8.40 -16.95 -17.80
CA ALA A 23 9.52 -17.59 -18.50
C ALA A 23 10.10 -16.66 -19.58
N ASN A 24 9.24 -16.03 -20.40
CA ASN A 24 9.67 -15.07 -21.41
C ASN A 24 10.37 -13.86 -20.77
N PHE A 25 9.89 -13.33 -19.66
CA PHE A 25 10.57 -12.25 -18.96
C PHE A 25 11.94 -12.68 -18.41
N SER A 26 11.99 -13.83 -17.72
CA SER A 26 13.19 -14.32 -17.03
C SER A 26 14.29 -14.78 -17.97
N LEU A 27 13.95 -15.25 -19.17
CA LEU A 27 14.90 -15.76 -20.16
C LEU A 27 15.22 -14.74 -21.25
N PHE A 28 14.80 -13.48 -21.10
CA PHE A 28 14.90 -12.49 -22.17
C PHE A 28 14.32 -13.03 -23.47
N GLY A 29 13.13 -13.60 -23.37
CA GLY A 29 12.36 -14.16 -24.48
C GLY A 29 11.62 -13.08 -25.27
N PRO A 30 10.70 -13.50 -26.15
CA PRO A 30 9.96 -12.60 -27.01
C PRO A 30 9.27 -11.47 -26.23
N GLY A 31 9.51 -10.23 -26.66
CA GLY A 31 8.97 -9.02 -26.03
C GLY A 31 9.83 -8.42 -24.91
N PHE A 32 10.94 -9.06 -24.54
CA PHE A 32 11.85 -8.59 -23.48
C PHE A 32 13.32 -8.53 -23.88
N ASN A 33 13.63 -8.89 -25.13
CA ASN A 33 14.97 -8.99 -25.69
C ASN A 33 15.34 -7.86 -26.64
N SER A 34 14.47 -6.86 -26.82
CA SER A 34 14.84 -5.68 -27.61
C SER A 34 15.98 -4.94 -26.93
N PHE A 35 16.84 -4.32 -27.75
CA PHE A 35 17.95 -3.52 -27.27
C PHE A 35 17.49 -2.45 -26.28
N ASP A 36 16.46 -1.67 -26.65
CA ASP A 36 15.84 -0.65 -25.79
C ASP A 36 15.35 -1.22 -24.45
N SER A 37 14.69 -2.38 -24.48
CA SER A 37 14.23 -3.06 -23.25
C SER A 37 15.38 -3.44 -22.33
N LEU A 38 16.54 -3.82 -22.87
CA LEU A 38 17.71 -4.19 -22.09
C LEU A 38 18.46 -2.97 -21.56
N GLU A 39 18.65 -1.94 -22.39
CA GLU A 39 19.32 -0.71 -22.01
C GLU A 39 18.53 0.01 -20.90
N ASP A 40 17.23 0.15 -21.07
CA ASP A 40 16.33 0.83 -20.13
C ASP A 40 16.33 0.21 -18.72
N ARG A 41 16.63 -1.09 -18.58
CA ARG A 41 16.71 -1.73 -17.25
C ARG A 41 17.82 -1.16 -16.38
N SER A 42 18.87 -0.61 -16.99
CA SER A 42 20.05 -0.16 -16.27
C SER A 42 19.88 1.21 -15.63
N TYR A 43 18.98 2.05 -16.16
CA TYR A 43 18.82 3.43 -15.73
C TYR A 43 17.38 3.86 -15.40
N MET A 44 16.35 3.11 -15.82
CA MET A 44 14.95 3.45 -15.49
C MET A 44 14.48 2.86 -14.16
N GLU A 45 13.56 3.56 -13.51
CA GLU A 45 12.83 3.00 -12.37
C GLU A 45 12.03 1.76 -12.82
N PRO A 46 12.05 0.64 -12.05
CA PRO A 46 11.35 -0.58 -12.42
C PRO A 46 9.88 -0.39 -12.78
N LYS A 47 9.20 0.54 -12.11
CA LYS A 47 7.79 0.87 -12.37
C LYS A 47 7.59 1.46 -13.76
N MET A 48 8.47 2.36 -14.18
CA MET A 48 8.46 2.97 -15.51
C MET A 48 8.80 1.95 -16.59
N TRP A 49 9.81 1.11 -16.34
CA TRP A 49 10.19 0.03 -17.24
C TRP A 49 9.03 -0.94 -17.52
N TRP A 50 8.31 -1.39 -16.47
CA TRP A 50 7.10 -2.21 -16.64
C TRP A 50 5.96 -1.47 -17.35
N GLY A 51 5.92 -0.15 -17.22
CA GLY A 51 5.02 0.73 -17.98
C GLY A 51 5.23 0.61 -19.49
N ILE A 52 6.48 0.75 -19.92
CA ILE A 52 6.89 0.82 -21.34
C ILE A 52 6.99 -0.58 -21.96
N HIS A 53 7.79 -1.47 -21.36
CA HIS A 53 8.17 -2.77 -21.95
C HIS A 53 7.26 -3.93 -21.52
N GLY A 54 6.40 -3.75 -20.52
CA GLY A 54 5.56 -4.82 -19.98
C GLY A 54 4.37 -5.24 -20.86
N HIS A 55 4.19 -4.67 -22.05
CA HIS A 55 3.04 -4.95 -22.93
C HIS A 55 2.96 -6.43 -23.34
N SER A 56 4.10 -7.07 -23.57
CA SER A 56 4.18 -8.48 -23.96
C SER A 56 3.81 -9.47 -22.84
N ALA A 57 3.65 -8.99 -21.61
CA ALA A 57 3.24 -9.80 -20.47
C ALA A 57 2.22 -9.08 -19.58
N PRO A 58 0.95 -8.93 -20.03
CA PRO A 58 -0.04 -8.11 -19.33
C PRO A 58 -0.36 -8.60 -17.91
N GLU A 59 -0.41 -9.91 -17.68
CA GLU A 59 -0.74 -10.45 -16.34
C GLU A 59 0.45 -10.32 -15.39
N LEU A 60 1.66 -10.55 -15.91
CA LEU A 60 2.88 -10.34 -15.14
C LEU A 60 3.12 -8.87 -14.83
N LYS A 61 2.84 -7.96 -15.78
CA LYS A 61 2.92 -6.50 -15.59
C LYS A 61 2.00 -6.04 -14.46
N LYS A 62 0.75 -6.52 -14.41
CA LYS A 62 -0.17 -6.19 -13.31
C LYS A 62 0.40 -6.59 -11.96
N LEU A 63 0.96 -7.80 -11.85
CA LEU A 63 1.59 -8.25 -10.60
C LEU A 63 2.83 -7.43 -10.25
N ALA A 64 3.69 -7.16 -11.23
CA ALA A 64 4.91 -6.39 -11.02
C ALA A 64 4.60 -4.97 -10.54
N LEU A 65 3.64 -4.29 -11.16
CA LEU A 65 3.21 -2.95 -10.75
C LEU A 65 2.56 -2.94 -9.37
N LYS A 66 1.77 -3.97 -9.02
CA LYS A 66 1.24 -4.14 -7.66
C LYS A 66 2.37 -4.28 -6.65
N LEU A 67 3.32 -5.18 -6.91
CA LEU A 67 4.46 -5.43 -6.02
C LEU A 67 5.35 -4.19 -5.85
N LEU A 68 5.67 -3.50 -6.95
CA LEU A 68 6.48 -2.28 -6.94
C LEU A 68 5.75 -1.10 -6.30
N GLY A 69 4.42 -1.14 -6.25
CA GLY A 69 3.61 -0.17 -5.52
C GLY A 69 3.52 -0.44 -4.01
N GLN A 70 3.97 -1.61 -3.53
CA GLN A 70 3.93 -1.94 -2.12
C GLN A 70 5.14 -1.34 -1.38
N PRO A 71 4.94 -0.71 -0.21
CA PRO A 71 6.05 -0.29 0.62
C PRO A 71 6.87 -1.51 1.06
N ALA A 72 8.18 -1.48 0.79
CA ALA A 72 9.09 -2.61 1.01
C ALA A 72 9.61 -2.75 2.45
N SER A 73 9.22 -1.87 3.37
CA SER A 73 9.76 -1.86 4.74
C SER A 73 8.83 -2.58 5.73
N SER A 74 9.41 -3.46 6.57
CA SER A 74 8.71 -4.01 7.73
C SER A 74 8.24 -2.90 8.68
N SER A 75 8.96 -1.77 8.72
CA SER A 75 8.58 -0.59 9.52
C SER A 75 7.20 -0.02 9.18
N CYS A 76 6.71 -0.18 7.94
CA CYS A 76 5.33 0.19 7.60
C CYS A 76 4.33 -0.77 8.26
N ALA A 77 4.63 -2.06 8.26
CA ALA A 77 3.82 -3.07 8.93
C ALA A 77 3.89 -2.92 10.46
N GLU A 78 5.07 -2.66 11.02
CA GLU A 78 5.27 -2.41 12.46
C GLU A 78 4.47 -1.20 12.93
N ARG A 79 4.42 -0.11 12.15
CA ARG A 79 3.53 1.03 12.44
C ARG A 79 2.05 0.66 12.37
N ASN A 80 1.64 -0.18 11.43
CA ASN A 80 0.26 -0.69 11.39
C ASN A 80 -0.06 -1.55 12.61
N TRP A 81 0.88 -2.39 13.04
CA TRP A 81 0.73 -3.23 14.23
C TRP A 81 0.74 -2.42 15.53
N SER A 82 1.56 -1.38 15.63
CA SER A 82 1.52 -0.44 16.76
C SER A 82 0.18 0.30 16.81
N THR A 83 -0.33 0.78 15.67
CA THR A 83 -1.67 1.38 15.56
C THR A 83 -2.77 0.40 15.98
N TYR A 84 -2.68 -0.86 15.53
CA TYR A 84 -3.59 -1.92 15.95
C TYR A 84 -3.52 -2.14 17.47
N GLY A 85 -2.30 -2.18 18.01
CA GLY A 85 -2.03 -2.24 19.45
C GLY A 85 -2.69 -1.09 20.21
N LEU A 86 -2.57 0.14 19.73
CA LEU A 86 -3.23 1.33 20.29
C LEU A 86 -4.75 1.26 20.22
N ILE A 87 -5.34 0.85 19.09
CA ILE A 87 -6.79 0.69 18.93
C ILE A 87 -7.33 -0.38 19.89
N HIS A 88 -6.54 -1.42 20.14
CA HIS A 88 -6.88 -2.52 21.03
C HIS A 88 -6.50 -2.27 22.50
N SER A 89 -5.60 -1.32 22.80
CA SER A 89 -5.13 -0.99 24.16
C SER A 89 -5.83 0.23 24.75
N SER A 90 -6.14 1.25 23.94
CA SER A 90 -6.74 2.51 24.41
C SER A 90 -8.20 2.35 24.87
N LEU A 91 -8.86 1.26 24.46
CA LEU A 91 -10.06 0.76 25.11
C LEU A 91 -9.88 -0.73 25.37
N ARG A 92 -10.20 -1.19 26.58
CA ARG A 92 -10.64 -2.58 26.84
C ARG A 92 -11.96 -2.86 26.09
N ASN A 93 -11.97 -2.66 24.78
CA ASN A 93 -13.11 -2.81 23.91
C ASN A 93 -13.06 -4.21 23.32
N ARG A 94 -14.19 -4.92 23.38
CA ARG A 94 -14.42 -6.13 22.58
C ARG A 94 -14.68 -5.75 21.13
N LEU A 95 -13.74 -5.06 20.49
CA LEU A 95 -13.79 -4.80 19.06
C LEU A 95 -13.58 -6.13 18.34
N ASN A 96 -14.48 -6.43 17.40
CA ASN A 96 -14.29 -7.55 16.49
C ASN A 96 -12.98 -7.31 15.71
N PRO A 97 -12.09 -8.31 15.57
CA PRO A 97 -10.87 -8.20 14.76
C PRO A 97 -11.08 -7.51 13.40
N GLY A 98 -12.16 -7.85 12.68
CA GLY A 98 -12.44 -7.21 11.39
C GLY A 98 -12.70 -5.71 11.49
N ARG A 99 -13.33 -5.25 12.58
CA ARG A 99 -13.56 -3.81 12.81
C ARG A 99 -12.28 -3.09 13.22
N ALA A 100 -11.37 -3.76 13.92
CA ALA A 100 -10.05 -3.21 14.24
C ALA A 100 -9.18 -3.10 12.97
N GLU A 101 -9.23 -4.09 12.08
CA GLU A 101 -8.59 -4.04 10.76
C GLU A 101 -9.11 -2.87 9.91
N ASP A 102 -10.43 -2.67 9.85
CA ASP A 102 -11.04 -1.54 9.13
C ASP A 102 -10.60 -0.17 9.67
N LEU A 103 -10.45 -0.05 11.00
CA LEU A 103 -9.98 1.18 11.64
C LEU A 103 -8.51 1.44 11.34
N VAL A 104 -7.64 0.43 11.43
CA VAL A 104 -6.24 0.54 11.03
C VAL A 104 -6.15 0.93 9.55
N PHE A 105 -6.92 0.29 8.69
CA PHE A 105 -6.97 0.60 7.27
C PHE A 105 -7.37 2.05 7.00
N THR A 106 -8.43 2.53 7.66
CA THR A 106 -8.90 3.91 7.51
C THR A 106 -7.85 4.89 8.01
N HIS A 107 -7.23 4.63 9.16
CA HIS A 107 -6.18 5.47 9.73
C HIS A 107 -4.97 5.59 8.78
N GLN A 108 -4.49 4.47 8.26
CA GLN A 108 -3.32 4.45 7.37
C GLN A 108 -3.60 5.11 6.02
N ASN A 109 -4.77 4.87 5.44
CA ASN A 109 -5.13 5.53 4.18
C ASN A 109 -5.29 7.04 4.35
N SER A 110 -5.91 7.50 5.44
CA SER A 110 -6.02 8.92 5.75
C SER A 110 -4.65 9.60 5.87
N ARG A 111 -3.68 8.94 6.54
CA ARG A 111 -2.28 9.41 6.60
C ARG A 111 -1.63 9.49 5.22
N LEU A 112 -1.83 8.49 4.36
CA LEU A 112 -1.26 8.49 3.02
C LEU A 112 -1.86 9.56 2.11
N LEU A 113 -3.14 9.87 2.28
CA LEU A 113 -3.83 10.90 1.52
C LEU A 113 -3.44 12.30 1.98
N SER A 114 -3.29 12.53 3.29
CA SER A 114 -2.87 13.83 3.82
C SER A 114 -1.49 14.25 3.32
N ARG A 115 -0.57 13.29 3.09
CA ARG A 115 0.78 13.52 2.54
C ARG A 115 0.83 14.21 1.18
N LYS A 116 -0.29 14.23 0.45
CA LYS A 116 -0.40 14.88 -0.87
C LYS A 116 -0.82 16.35 -0.79
N SER A 117 -1.26 16.81 0.37
CA SER A 117 -1.68 18.19 0.60
C SER A 117 -0.49 19.08 0.96
N ASP A 118 -0.52 20.34 0.54
CA ASP A 118 0.54 21.30 0.89
C ASP A 118 0.46 21.69 2.38
N GLU A 119 -0.73 21.61 2.98
CA GLU A 119 -0.97 21.77 4.42
C GLU A 119 -0.20 20.74 5.25
N TYR A 120 -0.01 19.53 4.75
CA TYR A 120 0.80 18.50 5.42
C TYR A 120 2.30 18.74 5.27
N ARG A 121 2.74 19.46 4.23
CA ARG A 121 4.17 19.74 4.02
C ARG A 121 4.64 20.98 4.77
N CYS A 122 3.78 22.00 4.86
CA CYS A 122 4.17 23.33 5.34
C CYS A 122 3.19 23.94 6.37
N GLY A 123 2.11 23.24 6.74
CA GLY A 123 1.14 23.74 7.71
C GLY A 123 1.50 23.41 9.17
N PRO A 124 0.68 23.88 10.14
CA PRO A 124 0.88 23.60 11.57
C PRO A 124 0.83 22.11 11.94
N LEU A 125 0.23 21.29 11.08
CA LEU A 125 0.18 19.83 11.19
C LEU A 125 1.25 19.16 10.32
N ALA A 126 2.31 19.88 9.91
CA ALA A 126 3.30 19.31 9.02
C ALA A 126 3.92 18.04 9.62
N MET A 127 3.92 16.95 8.85
CA MET A 127 4.49 15.68 9.27
C MET A 127 3.96 15.14 10.61
N TRP A 128 2.72 15.49 11.01
CA TRP A 128 2.08 15.03 12.25
C TRP A 128 2.06 13.49 12.40
N ASP A 129 2.22 12.79 11.29
CA ASP A 129 2.18 11.35 11.17
C ASP A 129 3.61 10.70 11.23
N VAL A 130 4.68 11.49 11.40
CA VAL A 130 6.09 11.03 11.41
C VAL A 130 6.65 10.85 12.84
N GLY A 131 5.91 11.21 13.89
CA GLY A 131 6.44 11.30 15.26
C GLY A 131 5.77 10.47 16.36
N ALA A 132 5.14 9.33 16.06
CA ALA A 132 4.50 8.51 17.10
C ALA A 132 5.51 7.82 18.05
N ASP A 133 6.75 7.65 17.62
CA ASP A 133 7.74 6.83 18.32
C ASP A 133 8.50 7.61 19.41
N THR A 134 8.24 8.93 19.57
CA THR A 134 8.98 9.80 20.50
C THR A 134 8.09 10.57 21.48
N PHE A 135 6.76 10.45 21.39
CA PHE A 135 5.83 11.27 22.17
C PHE A 135 4.87 10.49 23.09
N GLU A 136 5.20 9.24 23.41
CA GLU A 136 4.45 8.43 24.39
C GLU A 136 4.70 8.86 25.85
N ALA A 137 5.58 9.83 26.12
CA ALA A 137 5.90 10.20 27.50
C ALA A 137 4.92 11.21 28.13
N ASP A 138 4.32 12.15 27.38
CA ASP A 138 3.72 13.34 28.02
C ASP A 138 2.34 13.79 27.50
N PHE A 139 1.64 13.04 26.64
CA PHE A 139 0.32 13.49 26.14
C PHE A 139 -0.85 12.66 26.68
N GLU A 140 -1.36 13.12 27.82
CA GLU A 140 -2.62 12.73 28.47
C GLU A 140 -3.83 13.13 27.59
N GLY A 141 -3.94 12.57 26.37
CA GLY A 141 -4.93 13.02 25.39
C GLY A 141 -5.02 12.22 24.07
N GLY A 142 -4.33 11.07 23.94
CA GLY A 142 -4.29 10.30 22.69
C GLY A 142 -5.66 9.82 22.17
N ALA A 143 -6.64 9.60 23.06
CA ALA A 143 -8.00 9.24 22.69
C ALA A 143 -8.84 10.46 22.21
N ASP A 144 -8.63 11.61 22.86
CA ASP A 144 -9.38 12.84 22.59
C ASP A 144 -8.98 13.45 21.23
N PHE A 145 -7.71 13.30 20.85
CA PHE A 145 -7.20 13.72 19.54
C PHE A 145 -7.80 12.91 18.38
N LEU A 146 -7.95 11.59 18.53
CA LEU A 146 -8.58 10.74 17.52
C LEU A 146 -10.06 11.07 17.35
N GLU A 147 -10.79 11.35 18.44
CA GLU A 147 -12.18 11.81 18.38
C GLU A 147 -12.32 13.20 17.74
N GLN A 148 -11.34 14.10 17.96
CA GLN A 148 -11.38 15.44 17.42
C GLN A 148 -11.02 15.47 15.93
N ALA A 149 -10.05 14.64 15.51
CA ALA A 149 -9.77 14.40 14.10
C ALA A 149 -10.98 13.76 13.41
N ASP A 150 -11.62 12.74 14.01
CA ASP A 150 -12.82 12.12 13.45
C ASP A 150 -13.96 13.12 13.27
N ARG A 151 -14.19 14.02 14.24
CA ARG A 151 -15.17 15.11 14.13
C ARG A 151 -14.86 16.08 12.99
N TYR A 152 -13.58 16.42 12.79
CA TYR A 152 -13.14 17.30 11.71
C TYR A 152 -13.29 16.68 10.31
N TRP A 153 -13.05 15.37 10.18
CA TRP A 153 -13.20 14.66 8.90
C TRP A 153 -14.65 14.29 8.57
N MET A 154 -15.52 14.14 9.58
CA MET A 154 -16.97 13.98 9.37
C MET A 154 -17.60 15.23 8.76
N SER A 155 -17.12 16.44 9.11
CA SER A 155 -17.70 17.70 8.63
C SER A 155 -17.39 18.00 7.16
N HIS A 156 -16.31 17.43 6.60
CA HIS A 156 -15.85 17.72 5.24
C HIS A 156 -16.24 16.66 4.18
N ASN A 157 -17.12 15.70 4.49
CA ASN A 157 -17.66 14.70 3.53
C ASN A 157 -16.62 13.82 2.75
N LEU A 158 -15.32 13.85 3.09
CA LEU A 158 -14.27 13.05 2.43
C LEU A 158 -14.44 11.52 2.57
N LYS A 159 -15.30 11.05 3.49
CA LYS A 159 -15.57 9.62 3.74
C LYS A 159 -16.12 8.89 2.51
N LYS A 160 -16.91 9.56 1.66
CA LYS A 160 -17.58 8.92 0.51
C LYS A 160 -16.63 8.71 -0.68
N ASP A 161 -15.65 9.58 -0.86
CA ASP A 161 -14.71 9.52 -1.98
C ASP A 161 -13.58 8.52 -1.72
N CYS A 162 -13.15 8.37 -0.46
CA CYS A 162 -12.13 7.40 -0.08
C CYS A 162 -12.61 5.93 -0.21
N LEU A 163 -13.89 5.66 0.06
CA LEU A 163 -14.48 4.32 -0.03
C LEU A 163 -14.56 3.77 -1.46
N LYS A 164 -14.62 4.64 -2.49
CA LYS A 164 -14.67 4.21 -3.89
C LYS A 164 -13.31 3.78 -4.44
N ILE A 165 -12.21 4.36 -3.96
CA ILE A 165 -10.86 4.11 -4.48
C ILE A 165 -10.29 2.78 -3.96
N LEU A 166 -10.75 2.33 -2.80
CA LEU A 166 -10.13 1.22 -2.07
C LEU A 166 -10.88 -0.12 -2.15
N ARG A 167 -12.17 -0.13 -2.50
CA ARG A 167 -12.92 -1.38 -2.77
C ARG A 167 -12.42 -2.19 -3.97
N HIS A 168 -11.54 -1.61 -4.79
CA HIS A 168 -10.89 -2.31 -5.91
C HIS A 168 -9.52 -2.93 -5.57
N TRP A 169 -9.06 -2.77 -4.33
CA TRP A 169 -7.72 -3.18 -3.88
C TRP A 169 -7.70 -4.25 -2.79
N VAL A 170 -8.87 -4.80 -2.43
CA VAL A 170 -9.00 -6.03 -1.64
C VAL A 170 -9.60 -7.12 -2.53
#